data_AF-A0A9D8MTF9-F1
#
_entry.id   AF-A0A9D8MTF9-F1
#
_cell.length_a   1.000
_cell.length_b   1.000
_cell.length_c   1.000
_cell.angle_alpha   90.00
_cell.angle_beta   90.00
_cell.angle_gamma   90.00
#
_symmetry.space_group_name_H-M   'P 1'
#
loop_
_entity.id
_entity.type
_entity.pdbx_description
1 polymer ?
#
loop_
_entity_poly.entity_id
_entity_poly.type
_entity_poly.pdbx_seq_one_letter_code
_entity_poly.pdbx_strand_id
1 'polypeptide(L)'
;MRPYYLVQESLLRKNLQLIKRVADEADVEIILAFKAFALWRTFPIFRDFIEKTTASSLCEARLSLEEFGSLAHSYIPAYEDEEFDEILHCSGHVTFNSLSQYVRMLPKMSHFIEHSVSYGLRVNPEYSEIETELYNPCAPGSRFGVLAEQLPEQLPAGIEGFHCHCHCESPASALEHTLEHLEAKFSRWFPQLKWLNLGGGHLMTRKDYDVEHLINILKGLHRRYPHLHIILEPGSAFAWQTGPLVSQVVDIVENHGIQTAILNVSFTCHMPDCLEMPYQPEVRGAESLPFEAASQPGA
;
A
#
# COMPACT_ATOMS: atom_id res chain seq x y z
N MET A 1 -10.82 -11.36 -30.57
CA MET A 1 -10.72 -11.75 -29.14
C MET A 1 -11.09 -10.55 -28.28
N ARG A 2 -11.74 -10.71 -27.12
CA ARG A 2 -11.96 -9.59 -26.18
C ARG A 2 -10.72 -9.45 -25.29
N PRO A 3 -10.28 -8.22 -24.96
CA PRO A 3 -9.16 -8.06 -24.04
C PRO A 3 -9.56 -8.50 -22.64
N TYR A 4 -8.59 -9.00 -21.86
CA TYR A 4 -8.81 -9.39 -20.47
C TYR A 4 -7.53 -9.31 -19.66
N TYR A 5 -7.68 -9.03 -18.36
CA TYR A 5 -6.61 -9.21 -17.38
C TYR A 5 -6.55 -10.67 -16.97
N LEU A 6 -5.39 -11.30 -17.18
CA LEU A 6 -5.14 -12.66 -16.75
C LEU A 6 -4.41 -12.63 -15.42
N VAL A 7 -4.99 -13.25 -14.40
CA VAL A 7 -4.30 -13.51 -13.12
C VAL A 7 -3.89 -14.98 -13.10
N GLN A 8 -2.59 -15.24 -12.97
CA GLN A 8 -2.07 -16.60 -12.86
C GLN A 8 -1.97 -16.99 -11.39
N GLU A 9 -2.84 -17.89 -10.95
CA GLU A 9 -2.90 -18.34 -9.55
C GLU A 9 -1.55 -18.87 -9.05
N SER A 10 -0.79 -19.60 -9.88
CA SER A 10 0.53 -20.13 -9.50
C SER A 10 1.53 -19.03 -9.16
N LEU A 11 1.53 -17.93 -9.92
CA LEU A 11 2.39 -16.77 -9.66
C LEU A 11 1.90 -15.97 -8.44
N LEU A 12 0.58 -15.81 -8.31
CA LEU A 12 -0.03 -15.18 -7.14
C LEU A 12 0.31 -15.92 -5.85
N ARG A 13 0.17 -17.26 -5.84
CA ARG A 13 0.54 -18.10 -4.69
C ARG A 13 2.03 -18.04 -4.38
N LYS A 14 2.90 -17.94 -5.39
CA LYS A 14 4.34 -17.74 -5.18
C LYS A 14 4.63 -16.43 -4.44
N ASN A 15 3.98 -15.34 -4.83
CA ASN A 15 4.10 -14.05 -4.13
C ASN A 15 3.58 -14.15 -2.69
N LEU A 16 2.42 -14.75 -2.49
CA LEU A 16 1.82 -14.96 -1.17
C LEU A 16 2.70 -15.82 -0.25
N GLN A 17 3.34 -16.87 -0.78
CA GLN A 17 4.29 -17.70 -0.03
C GLN A 17 5.51 -16.90 0.44
N LEU A 18 6.06 -16.03 -0.42
CA LEU A 18 7.18 -15.17 -0.04
C LEU A 18 6.76 -14.18 1.05
N ILE A 19 5.61 -13.54 0.89
CA ILE A 19 5.07 -12.58 1.87
C ILE A 19 4.84 -13.28 3.22
N LYS A 20 4.23 -14.47 3.21
CA LYS A 20 4.04 -15.27 4.42
C LYS A 20 5.38 -15.63 5.08
N ARG A 21 6.39 -16.03 4.30
CA ARG A 21 7.74 -16.29 4.81
C ARG A 21 8.32 -15.05 5.52
N VAL A 22 8.20 -13.86 4.93
CA VAL A 22 8.67 -12.61 5.55
C VAL A 22 7.94 -12.35 6.86
N ALA A 23 6.61 -12.46 6.87
CA ALA A 23 5.79 -12.29 8.07
C ALA A 23 6.21 -13.25 9.19
N ASP A 24 6.28 -14.54 8.88
CA ASP A 24 6.61 -15.61 9.84
C ASP A 24 8.05 -15.48 10.36
N GLU A 25 9.02 -15.19 9.50
CA GLU A 25 10.42 -15.08 9.91
C GLU A 25 10.70 -13.80 10.70
N ALA A 26 10.07 -12.68 10.35
CA ALA A 26 10.29 -11.39 10.99
C ALA A 26 9.38 -11.14 12.21
N ASP A 27 8.40 -12.01 12.46
CA ASP A 27 7.37 -11.85 13.50
C ASP A 27 6.60 -10.54 13.35
N VAL A 28 6.06 -10.32 12.13
CA VAL A 28 5.28 -9.13 11.78
C VAL A 28 3.97 -9.50 11.10
N GLU A 29 2.97 -8.63 11.20
CA GLU A 29 1.72 -8.78 10.45
C GLU A 29 1.84 -8.11 9.08
N ILE A 30 1.51 -8.83 8.01
CA ILE A 30 1.44 -8.25 6.66
C ILE A 30 0.00 -8.33 6.16
N ILE A 31 -0.56 -7.17 5.83
CA ILE A 31 -1.96 -7.01 5.39
C ILE A 31 -2.02 -6.51 3.94
N LEU A 32 -3.08 -6.86 3.22
CA LEU A 32 -3.25 -6.45 1.82
C LEU A 32 -3.82 -5.03 1.73
N ALA A 33 -3.16 -4.15 0.96
CA ALA A 33 -3.71 -2.84 0.61
C ALA A 33 -4.58 -2.87 -0.66
N PHE A 34 -5.88 -2.64 -0.49
CA PHE A 34 -6.86 -2.69 -1.57
C PHE A 34 -6.65 -1.64 -2.67
N LYS A 35 -6.05 -0.50 -2.33
CA LYS A 35 -5.67 0.55 -3.30
C LYS A 35 -4.89 0.00 -4.49
N ALA A 36 -4.07 -1.05 -4.28
CA ALA A 36 -3.30 -1.68 -5.36
C ALA A 36 -3.99 -2.92 -5.95
N PHE A 37 -4.75 -3.67 -5.15
CA PHE A 37 -5.36 -4.92 -5.61
C PHE A 37 -6.64 -5.26 -4.83
N ALA A 38 -7.78 -5.25 -5.52
CA ALA A 38 -9.11 -5.48 -4.95
C ALA A 38 -9.95 -6.50 -5.76
N LEU A 39 -9.31 -7.42 -6.48
CA LEU A 39 -10.02 -8.48 -7.23
C LEU A 39 -10.54 -9.55 -6.26
N TRP A 40 -11.68 -9.26 -5.63
CA TRP A 40 -12.24 -10.03 -4.50
C TRP A 40 -12.47 -11.52 -4.76
N ARG A 41 -12.71 -11.91 -6.02
CA ARG A 41 -12.82 -13.33 -6.41
C ARG A 41 -11.57 -14.15 -6.09
N THR A 42 -10.43 -13.49 -5.87
CA THR A 42 -9.17 -14.15 -5.49
C THR A 42 -8.97 -14.21 -3.97
N PHE A 43 -9.75 -13.49 -3.15
CA PHE A 43 -9.58 -13.46 -1.69
C PHE A 43 -9.62 -14.83 -0.99
N PRO A 44 -10.36 -15.85 -1.46
CA PRO A 44 -10.20 -17.21 -0.91
C PRO A 44 -8.76 -17.72 -0.92
N ILE A 45 -7.97 -17.37 -1.94
CA ILE A 45 -6.54 -17.73 -2.03
C ILE A 45 -5.72 -16.92 -1.03
N PHE A 46 -6.00 -15.62 -0.86
CA PHE A 46 -5.27 -14.75 0.07
C PHE A 46 -5.45 -15.18 1.52
N ARG A 47 -6.65 -15.62 1.90
CA ARG A 47 -6.98 -16.10 3.26
C ARG A 47 -6.15 -17.30 3.71
N ASP A 48 -5.54 -18.04 2.78
CA ASP A 48 -4.60 -19.12 3.12
C ASP A 48 -3.26 -18.57 3.69
N PHE A 49 -2.97 -17.27 3.52
CA PHE A 49 -1.65 -16.67 3.80
C PHE A 49 -1.68 -15.43 4.68
N ILE A 50 -2.76 -14.63 4.63
CA ILE A 50 -2.91 -13.41 5.42
C ILE A 50 -4.31 -13.35 6.04
N GLU A 51 -4.45 -12.62 7.15
CA GLU A 51 -5.69 -12.58 7.92
C GLU A 51 -6.49 -11.29 7.74
N LYS A 52 -5.84 -10.19 7.32
CA LYS A 52 -6.45 -8.85 7.31
C LYS A 52 -6.06 -8.03 6.09
N THR A 53 -6.79 -6.94 5.89
CA THR A 53 -6.57 -5.97 4.81
C THR A 53 -6.59 -4.54 5.34
N THR A 54 -6.04 -3.60 4.57
CA THR A 54 -6.11 -2.16 4.84
C THR A 54 -7.05 -1.49 3.85
N ALA A 55 -7.82 -0.52 4.33
CA ALA A 55 -8.85 0.19 3.58
C ALA A 55 -8.66 1.71 3.68
N SER A 56 -8.89 2.39 2.57
CA SER A 56 -8.76 3.84 2.40
C SER A 56 -10.07 4.55 2.03
N SER A 57 -11.17 3.80 1.97
CA SER A 57 -12.53 4.30 1.78
C SER A 57 -13.54 3.39 2.48
N LEU A 58 -14.77 3.89 2.69
CA LEU A 58 -15.87 3.06 3.20
C LEU A 58 -16.12 1.83 2.30
N CYS A 59 -16.08 2.00 0.97
CA CYS A 59 -16.24 0.89 0.02
C CYS A 59 -15.17 -0.20 0.22
N GLU A 60 -13.91 0.19 0.44
CA GLU A 60 -12.84 -0.76 0.73
C GLU A 60 -12.99 -1.43 2.10
N ALA A 61 -13.47 -0.69 3.12
CA ALA A 61 -13.72 -1.25 4.44
C ALA A 61 -14.84 -2.31 4.39
N ARG A 62 -15.94 -1.99 3.69
CA ARG A 62 -17.02 -2.95 3.40
C ARG A 62 -16.53 -4.15 2.61
N LEU A 63 -15.68 -3.94 1.60
CA LEU A 63 -15.07 -5.03 0.84
C LEU A 63 -14.27 -5.99 1.73
N SER A 64 -13.57 -5.45 2.75
CA SER A 64 -12.86 -6.27 3.74
C SER A 64 -13.82 -7.15 4.52
N LEU A 65 -14.90 -6.56 5.06
CA LEU A 65 -15.86 -7.30 5.87
C LEU A 65 -16.68 -8.30 5.05
N GLU A 66 -17.23 -7.87 3.91
CA GLU A 66 -18.18 -8.61 3.09
C GLU A 66 -17.52 -9.73 2.27
N GLU A 67 -16.37 -9.44 1.63
CA GLU A 67 -15.75 -10.38 0.67
C GLU A 67 -14.46 -11.01 1.20
N PHE A 68 -13.64 -10.23 1.93
CA PHE A 68 -12.44 -10.79 2.55
C PHE A 68 -12.79 -11.57 3.82
N GLY A 69 -13.81 -11.15 4.58
CA GLY A 69 -14.29 -11.80 5.80
C GLY A 69 -13.52 -11.40 7.05
N SER A 70 -12.87 -10.24 7.05
CA SER A 70 -12.11 -9.70 8.20
C SER A 70 -12.48 -8.24 8.46
N LEU A 71 -12.26 -7.76 9.67
CA LEU A 71 -12.30 -6.33 9.94
C LEU A 71 -11.07 -5.64 9.33
N ALA A 72 -11.27 -4.49 8.68
CA ALA A 72 -10.22 -3.73 8.04
C ALA A 72 -9.33 -2.98 9.04
N HIS A 73 -8.10 -2.68 8.60
CA HIS A 73 -7.32 -1.57 9.13
C HIS A 73 -7.61 -0.35 8.27
N SER A 74 -8.40 0.59 8.78
CA SER A 74 -8.86 1.73 8.00
C SER A 74 -7.98 2.96 8.24
N TYR A 75 -7.51 3.56 7.15
CA TYR A 75 -6.87 4.88 7.15
C TYR A 75 -7.50 5.74 6.05
N ILE A 76 -8.29 6.74 6.44
CA ILE A 76 -8.89 7.70 5.53
C ILE A 76 -8.40 9.10 5.91
N PRO A 77 -7.88 9.90 4.96
CA PRO A 77 -7.35 11.23 5.28
C PRO A 77 -8.37 12.17 5.94
N ALA A 78 -9.65 12.01 5.59
CA ALA A 78 -10.76 12.74 6.17
C ALA A 78 -11.95 11.81 6.31
N TYR A 79 -12.38 11.54 7.54
CA TYR A 79 -13.61 10.82 7.81
C TYR A 79 -14.82 11.76 7.67
N GLU A 80 -15.88 11.29 7.03
CA GLU A 80 -17.17 11.98 6.96
C GLU A 80 -18.07 11.54 8.11
N ASP A 81 -18.83 12.46 8.70
CA ASP A 81 -19.63 12.18 9.90
C ASP A 81 -20.74 11.15 9.60
N GLU A 82 -21.29 11.17 8.40
CA GLU A 82 -22.35 10.28 7.91
C GLU A 82 -21.85 8.84 7.68
N GLU A 83 -20.57 8.66 7.35
CA GLU A 83 -19.99 7.36 7.00
C GLU A 83 -19.27 6.70 8.19
N PHE A 84 -18.88 7.47 9.20
CA PHE A 84 -17.95 7.00 10.22
C PHE A 84 -18.46 5.82 11.06
N ASP A 85 -19.77 5.75 11.33
CA ASP A 85 -20.34 4.64 12.11
C ASP A 85 -20.22 3.31 11.34
N GLU A 86 -20.44 3.32 10.03
CA GLU A 86 -20.24 2.15 9.16
C GLU A 86 -18.76 1.79 9.03
N ILE A 87 -17.87 2.79 9.00
CA ILE A 87 -16.43 2.55 9.04
C ILE A 87 -16.04 1.82 10.32
N LEU A 88 -16.58 2.20 11.49
CA LEU A 88 -16.33 1.49 12.74
C LEU A 88 -16.86 0.05 12.69
N HIS A 89 -18.05 -0.16 12.11
CA HIS A 89 -18.61 -1.50 11.90
C HIS A 89 -17.69 -2.41 11.06
N CYS A 90 -17.03 -1.86 10.04
CA CYS A 90 -16.15 -2.63 9.17
C CYS A 90 -14.68 -2.69 9.62
N SER A 91 -14.28 -2.00 10.70
CA SER A 91 -12.85 -1.81 11.03
C SER A 91 -12.48 -2.30 12.42
N GLY A 92 -11.32 -2.96 12.51
CA GLY A 92 -10.68 -3.34 13.78
C GLY A 92 -9.62 -2.34 14.19
N HIS A 93 -9.03 -1.64 13.22
CA HIS A 93 -8.14 -0.50 13.45
C HIS A 93 -8.65 0.73 12.68
N VAL A 94 -8.60 1.90 13.29
CA VAL A 94 -8.92 3.18 12.64
C VAL A 94 -7.80 4.17 12.91
N THR A 95 -7.11 4.58 11.84
CA THR A 95 -6.00 5.52 11.88
C THR A 95 -6.45 6.89 11.45
N PHE A 96 -6.31 7.88 12.34
CA PHE A 96 -6.64 9.26 12.04
C PHE A 96 -5.47 10.00 11.40
N ASN A 97 -5.78 10.85 10.43
CA ASN A 97 -4.77 11.68 9.78
C ASN A 97 -4.35 12.90 10.61
N SER A 98 -5.19 13.34 11.55
CA SER A 98 -4.94 14.51 12.40
C SER A 98 -5.56 14.37 13.78
N LEU A 99 -5.02 15.11 14.75
CA LEU A 99 -5.60 15.22 16.10
C LEU A 99 -7.01 15.84 16.08
N SER A 100 -7.28 16.77 15.15
CA SER A 100 -8.60 17.39 15.02
C SER A 100 -9.67 16.40 14.57
N GLN A 101 -9.35 15.50 13.62
CA GLN A 101 -10.22 14.41 13.21
C GLN A 101 -10.49 13.46 14.37
N TYR A 102 -9.44 13.06 15.10
CA TYR A 102 -9.57 12.21 16.28
C TYR A 102 -10.55 12.80 17.30
N VAL A 103 -10.33 14.06 17.72
CA VAL A 103 -11.18 14.75 18.70
C VAL A 103 -12.62 14.88 18.21
N ARG A 104 -12.83 15.20 16.93
CA ARG A 104 -14.17 15.35 16.35
C ARG A 104 -14.96 14.03 16.40
N MET A 105 -14.29 12.90 16.20
CA MET A 105 -14.91 11.58 16.11
C MET A 105 -15.10 10.88 17.47
N LEU A 106 -14.53 11.41 18.56
CA LEU A 106 -14.65 10.86 19.91
C LEU A 106 -16.08 10.50 20.34
N PRO A 107 -17.12 11.34 20.11
CA PRO A 107 -18.48 10.99 20.52
C PRO A 107 -18.98 9.70 19.86
N LYS A 108 -18.73 9.52 18.56
CA LYS A 108 -19.12 8.31 17.82
C LYS A 108 -18.35 7.09 18.31
N MET A 109 -17.04 7.23 18.51
CA MET A 109 -16.18 6.17 19.07
C MET A 109 -16.68 5.73 20.46
N SER A 110 -17.09 6.66 21.31
CA SER A 110 -17.54 6.37 22.67
C SER A 110 -18.89 5.65 22.75
N HIS A 111 -19.72 5.79 21.70
CA HIS A 111 -21.03 5.15 21.60
C HIS A 111 -20.99 3.82 20.84
N PHE A 112 -19.88 3.50 20.18
CA PHE A 112 -19.71 2.26 19.42
C PHE A 112 -19.42 1.09 20.37
N ILE A 113 -20.24 0.03 20.30
CA ILE A 113 -20.20 -1.10 21.25
C ILE A 113 -20.20 -2.48 20.60
N GLU A 114 -20.20 -2.57 19.26
CA GLU A 114 -20.33 -3.85 18.56
C GLU A 114 -19.08 -4.72 18.72
N HIS A 115 -17.89 -4.10 18.63
CA HIS A 115 -16.60 -4.71 18.91
C HIS A 115 -15.58 -3.65 19.32
N SER A 116 -14.41 -4.09 19.80
CA SER A 116 -13.31 -3.19 20.14
C SER A 116 -12.60 -2.70 18.87
N VAL A 117 -12.39 -1.39 18.76
CA VAL A 117 -11.62 -0.77 17.68
C VAL A 117 -10.36 -0.15 18.28
N SER A 118 -9.20 -0.46 17.69
CA SER A 118 -7.92 0.14 18.08
C SER A 118 -7.67 1.40 17.26
N TYR A 119 -7.46 2.54 17.93
CA TYR A 119 -7.30 3.82 17.26
C TYR A 119 -5.83 4.22 17.17
N GLY A 120 -5.46 4.84 16.05
CA GLY A 120 -4.08 5.29 15.84
C GLY A 120 -4.00 6.65 15.16
N LEU A 121 -2.78 7.15 15.02
CA LEU A 121 -2.47 8.36 14.28
C LEU A 121 -1.50 8.06 13.14
N ARG A 122 -1.79 8.59 11.95
CA ARG A 122 -0.76 8.66 10.92
C ARG A 122 0.24 9.73 11.32
N VAL A 123 1.52 9.40 11.29
CA VAL A 123 2.64 10.31 11.58
C VAL A 123 3.43 10.58 10.31
N ASN A 124 4.04 11.75 10.25
CA ASN A 124 4.89 12.16 9.14
C ASN A 124 6.34 12.34 9.62
N PRO A 125 7.27 11.45 9.24
CA PRO A 125 8.69 11.59 9.58
C PRO A 125 9.39 12.69 8.76
N GLU A 126 8.70 13.32 7.81
CA GLU A 126 9.22 14.33 6.88
C GLU A 126 10.44 13.81 6.11
N TYR A 127 10.40 12.52 5.76
CA TYR A 127 11.44 11.83 5.02
C TYR A 127 10.82 10.81 4.07
N SER A 128 11.28 10.80 2.82
CA SER A 128 10.86 9.89 1.75
C SER A 128 11.93 9.87 0.66
N GLU A 129 12.21 8.68 0.11
CA GLU A 129 13.13 8.48 -1.03
C GLU A 129 12.38 8.43 -2.37
N ILE A 130 11.09 8.77 -2.41
CA ILE A 130 10.29 8.77 -3.65
C ILE A 130 10.72 9.94 -4.53
N GLU A 131 11.20 9.63 -5.74
CA GLU A 131 11.68 10.64 -6.71
C GLU A 131 10.53 11.51 -7.25
N THR A 132 9.35 10.94 -7.47
CA THR A 132 8.20 11.66 -8.02
C THR A 132 7.44 12.41 -6.92
N GLU A 133 7.52 13.74 -6.92
CA GLU A 133 6.87 14.59 -5.91
C GLU A 133 5.37 14.33 -5.75
N LEU A 134 4.65 14.04 -6.84
CA LEU A 134 3.21 13.74 -6.82
C LEU A 134 2.85 12.59 -5.86
N TYR A 135 3.76 11.63 -5.69
CA TYR A 135 3.58 10.44 -4.86
C TYR A 135 4.30 10.53 -3.52
N ASN A 136 5.01 11.62 -3.23
CA ASN A 136 5.75 11.79 -1.99
C ASN A 136 4.82 12.22 -0.85
N PRO A 137 4.46 11.33 0.11
CA PRO A 137 3.55 11.67 1.19
C PRO A 137 4.21 12.52 2.29
N CYS A 138 5.52 12.75 2.19
CA CYS A 138 6.31 13.54 3.13
C CYS A 138 6.85 14.82 2.50
N ALA A 139 6.38 15.19 1.30
CA ALA A 139 6.76 16.43 0.65
C ALA A 139 6.41 17.66 1.53
N PRO A 140 7.16 18.77 1.41
CA PRO A 140 6.80 20.02 2.08
C PRO A 140 5.34 20.43 1.81
N GLY A 141 4.58 20.72 2.87
CA GLY A 141 3.15 21.02 2.76
C GLY A 141 2.26 19.77 2.60
N SER A 142 2.80 18.56 2.78
CA SER A 142 1.99 17.35 2.77
C SER A 142 0.86 17.41 3.78
N ARG A 143 -0.33 16.97 3.34
CA ARG A 143 -1.53 16.84 4.16
C ARG A 143 -1.58 15.54 4.98
N PHE A 144 -0.58 14.67 4.83
CA PHE A 144 -0.62 13.32 5.37
C PHE A 144 0.14 13.20 6.68
N GLY A 145 -0.60 12.83 7.72
CA GLY A 145 -0.06 12.56 9.06
C GLY A 145 0.29 13.80 9.87
N VAL A 146 0.44 13.59 11.17
CA VAL A 146 0.84 14.61 12.14
C VAL A 146 2.36 14.72 12.23
N LEU A 147 2.85 15.95 12.39
CA LEU A 147 4.26 16.22 12.67
C LEU A 147 4.58 16.00 14.15
N ALA A 148 5.82 15.65 14.46
CA ALA A 148 6.25 15.44 15.84
C ALA A 148 6.06 16.68 16.73
N GLU A 149 6.21 17.89 16.18
CA GLU A 149 6.00 19.16 16.90
C GLU A 149 4.53 19.43 17.27
N GLN A 150 3.58 18.75 16.62
CA GLN A 150 2.15 18.90 16.86
C GLN A 150 1.65 17.94 17.95
N LEU A 151 2.45 16.93 18.32
CA LEU A 151 2.07 15.92 19.29
C LEU A 151 2.35 16.39 20.73
N PRO A 152 1.38 16.24 21.65
CA PRO A 152 1.64 16.44 23.08
C PRO A 152 2.59 15.35 23.61
N GLU A 153 3.24 15.61 24.74
CA GLU A 153 4.13 14.62 25.39
C GLU A 153 3.39 13.32 25.75
N GLN A 154 2.19 13.45 26.32
CA GLN A 154 1.26 12.34 26.55
C GLN A 154 0.26 12.29 25.41
N LEU A 155 0.19 11.16 24.70
CA LEU A 155 -0.77 10.97 23.61
C LEU A 155 -2.22 11.03 24.13
N PRO A 156 -3.17 11.49 23.29
CA PRO A 156 -4.58 11.45 23.62
C PRO A 156 -5.03 10.04 24.05
N ALA A 157 -5.85 9.97 25.10
CA ALA A 157 -6.30 8.71 25.67
C ALA A 157 -7.08 7.87 24.64
N GLY A 158 -6.59 6.65 24.36
CA GLY A 158 -7.20 5.75 23.38
C GLY A 158 -6.44 5.66 22.05
N ILE A 159 -5.43 6.50 21.82
CA ILE A 159 -4.44 6.26 20.75
C ILE A 159 -3.53 5.12 21.19
N GLU A 160 -3.52 4.05 20.40
CA GLU A 160 -2.79 2.81 20.68
C GLU A 160 -1.69 2.53 19.65
N GLY A 161 -1.60 3.29 18.56
CA GLY A 161 -0.55 3.06 17.58
C GLY A 161 -0.30 4.19 16.61
N PHE A 162 0.82 4.06 15.90
CA PHE A 162 1.20 4.96 14.83
C PHE A 162 1.21 4.24 13.50
N HIS A 163 0.88 5.01 12.46
CA HIS A 163 0.95 4.60 11.06
C HIS A 163 1.90 5.54 10.32
N CYS A 164 2.83 4.97 9.56
CA CYS A 164 3.81 5.71 8.78
C CYS A 164 3.86 5.09 7.39
N HIS A 165 3.54 5.88 6.36
CA HIS A 165 3.63 5.43 4.97
C HIS A 165 4.39 6.46 4.15
N CYS A 166 5.60 6.08 3.74
CA CYS A 166 6.61 6.93 3.09
C CYS A 166 7.18 6.34 1.80
N HIS A 167 6.76 5.13 1.41
CA HIS A 167 7.41 4.36 0.33
C HIS A 167 6.49 4.15 -0.86
N CYS A 168 7.08 4.08 -2.04
CA CYS A 168 6.46 3.66 -3.29
C CYS A 168 7.50 2.85 -4.07
N GLU A 169 7.23 1.56 -4.27
CA GLU A 169 8.13 0.61 -4.95
C GLU A 169 9.61 0.65 -4.50
N SER A 170 9.82 0.98 -3.23
CA SER A 170 11.15 1.30 -2.68
C SER A 170 11.92 0.03 -2.30
N PRO A 171 13.26 0.05 -2.32
CA PRO A 171 14.09 -1.05 -1.84
C PRO A 171 14.02 -1.20 -0.31
N ALA A 172 14.51 -2.33 0.22
CA ALA A 172 14.56 -2.58 1.66
C ALA A 172 15.37 -1.52 2.44
N SER A 173 16.46 -1.01 1.86
CA SER A 173 17.29 0.04 2.47
C SER A 173 16.53 1.34 2.73
N ALA A 174 15.51 1.66 1.92
CA ALA A 174 14.69 2.84 2.13
C ALA A 174 13.93 2.75 3.47
N LEU A 175 13.45 1.56 3.85
CA LEU A 175 12.79 1.35 5.14
C LEU A 175 13.77 1.57 6.30
N GLU A 176 15.02 1.10 6.18
CA GLU A 176 16.05 1.33 7.19
C GLU A 176 16.25 2.83 7.45
N HIS A 177 16.45 3.63 6.40
CA HIS A 177 16.59 5.09 6.54
C HIS A 177 15.31 5.76 7.04
N THR A 178 14.12 5.31 6.61
CA THR A 178 12.85 5.80 7.15
C THR A 178 12.72 5.51 8.65
N LEU A 179 13.15 4.34 9.11
CA LEU A 179 13.16 4.02 10.54
C LEU A 179 14.11 4.92 11.33
N GLU A 180 15.27 5.27 10.80
CA GLU A 180 16.17 6.24 11.47
C GLU A 180 15.46 7.57 11.75
N HIS A 181 14.74 8.10 10.75
CA HIS A 181 14.00 9.36 10.88
C HIS A 181 12.78 9.21 11.79
N LEU A 182 12.05 8.10 11.67
CA LEU A 182 10.89 7.80 12.49
C LEU A 182 11.28 7.63 13.96
N GLU A 183 12.36 6.89 14.26
CA GLU A 183 12.89 6.71 15.60
C GLU A 183 13.43 8.03 16.16
N ALA A 184 14.20 8.80 15.39
CA ALA A 184 14.73 10.09 15.84
C ALA A 184 13.63 11.09 16.25
N LYS A 185 12.50 11.09 15.52
CA LYS A 185 11.41 12.04 15.78
C LYS A 185 10.37 11.52 16.77
N PHE A 186 9.97 10.26 16.65
CA PHE A 186 8.77 9.72 17.30
C PHE A 186 9.02 8.65 18.37
N SER A 187 10.24 8.12 18.52
CA SER A 187 10.51 7.02 19.48
C SER A 187 10.10 7.34 20.93
N ARG A 188 10.12 8.62 21.33
CA ARG A 188 9.69 9.06 22.67
C ARG A 188 8.24 8.66 23.02
N TRP A 189 7.39 8.44 22.02
CA TRP A 189 5.99 8.01 22.22
C TRP A 189 5.81 6.50 22.12
N PHE A 190 6.78 5.74 21.58
CA PHE A 190 6.64 4.29 21.38
C PHE A 190 6.32 3.51 22.66
N PRO A 191 6.78 3.88 23.88
CA PRO A 191 6.35 3.23 25.10
C PRO A 191 4.85 3.33 25.41
N GLN A 192 4.14 4.29 24.79
CA GLN A 192 2.70 4.49 24.95
C GLN A 192 1.88 3.70 23.91
N LEU A 193 2.53 3.10 22.90
CA LEU A 193 1.88 2.42 21.79
C LEU A 193 1.87 0.90 21.99
N LYS A 194 0.91 0.25 21.35
CA LYS A 194 0.76 -1.20 21.20
C LYS A 194 1.20 -1.68 19.81
N TRP A 195 1.07 -0.84 18.79
CA TRP A 195 1.40 -1.23 17.41
C TRP A 195 2.02 -0.09 16.61
N LEU A 196 2.78 -0.47 15.58
CA LEU A 196 3.40 0.43 14.62
C LEU A 196 3.20 -0.14 13.21
N ASN A 197 2.42 0.54 12.39
CA ASN A 197 2.20 0.20 11.00
C ASN A 197 3.15 1.02 10.11
N LEU A 198 4.05 0.34 9.40
CA LEU A 198 5.09 0.94 8.55
C LEU A 198 4.66 1.08 7.07
N GLY A 199 3.34 1.01 6.83
CA GLY A 199 2.75 1.35 5.55
C GLY A 199 3.06 0.34 4.43
N GLY A 200 2.68 0.72 3.21
CA GLY A 200 3.00 -0.01 2.00
C GLY A 200 4.28 0.48 1.31
N GLY A 201 4.45 0.11 0.04
CA GLY A 201 5.60 0.49 -0.80
C GLY A 201 6.77 -0.50 -0.78
N HIS A 202 6.69 -1.54 0.06
CA HIS A 202 7.67 -2.62 0.18
C HIS A 202 7.48 -3.63 -0.94
N LEU A 203 8.16 -3.45 -2.08
CA LEU A 203 8.00 -4.33 -3.25
C LEU A 203 8.80 -5.65 -3.14
N MET A 204 8.58 -6.38 -2.04
CA MET A 204 9.39 -7.54 -1.64
C MET A 204 9.35 -8.74 -2.60
N THR A 205 8.38 -8.79 -3.50
CA THR A 205 8.24 -9.83 -4.53
C THR A 205 8.92 -9.48 -5.85
N ARG A 206 9.55 -8.28 -5.95
CA ARG A 206 10.42 -7.94 -7.07
C ARG A 206 11.66 -8.82 -7.03
N LYS A 207 12.15 -9.24 -8.21
CA LYS A 207 13.24 -10.22 -8.35
C LYS A 207 14.54 -9.80 -7.66
N ASP A 208 14.84 -8.51 -7.64
CA ASP A 208 16.05 -7.89 -7.11
C ASP A 208 15.86 -7.28 -5.71
N TYR A 209 14.71 -7.51 -5.06
CA TYR A 209 14.48 -7.01 -3.71
C TYR A 209 15.25 -7.83 -2.68
N ASP A 210 15.97 -7.17 -1.78
CA ASP A 210 16.70 -7.83 -0.70
C ASP A 210 15.76 -8.18 0.46
N VAL A 211 15.15 -9.36 0.35
CA VAL A 211 14.20 -9.89 1.34
C VAL A 211 14.88 -10.19 2.68
N GLU A 212 16.13 -10.66 2.67
CA GLU A 212 16.85 -10.99 3.89
C GLU A 212 17.22 -9.72 4.67
N HIS A 213 17.59 -8.65 3.96
CA HIS A 213 17.79 -7.34 4.58
C HIS A 213 16.50 -6.81 5.22
N LEU A 214 15.35 -6.90 4.54
CA LEU A 214 14.05 -6.53 5.11
C LEU A 214 13.76 -7.31 6.40
N ILE A 215 13.91 -8.64 6.40
CA ILE A 215 13.70 -9.47 7.59
C ILE A 215 14.62 -9.04 8.74
N ASN A 216 15.89 -8.72 8.44
CA ASN A 216 16.86 -8.27 9.44
C ASN A 216 16.50 -6.90 10.03
N ILE A 217 16.03 -5.95 9.19
CA ILE A 217 15.55 -4.64 9.63
C ILE A 217 14.39 -4.82 10.62
N LEU A 218 13.38 -5.61 10.25
CA LEU A 218 12.18 -5.85 11.06
C LEU A 218 12.50 -6.55 12.38
N LYS A 219 13.35 -7.60 12.36
CA LYS A 219 13.87 -8.25 13.57
C LYS A 219 14.63 -7.27 14.45
N GLY A 220 15.41 -6.38 13.86
CA GLY A 220 16.14 -5.32 14.56
C GLY A 220 15.18 -4.36 15.27
N LEU A 221 14.12 -3.93 14.58
CA LEU A 221 13.09 -3.07 15.14
C LEU A 221 12.34 -3.75 16.30
N HIS A 222 11.92 -5.00 16.12
CA HIS A 222 11.25 -5.76 17.17
C HIS A 222 12.13 -5.97 18.40
N ARG A 223 13.45 -6.21 18.23
CA ARG A 223 14.39 -6.28 19.38
C ARG A 223 14.50 -4.96 20.15
N ARG A 224 14.41 -3.81 19.45
CA ARG A 224 14.44 -2.48 20.09
C ARG A 224 13.12 -2.16 20.79
N TYR A 225 11.99 -2.61 20.24
CA TYR A 225 10.65 -2.33 20.75
C TYR A 225 9.78 -3.61 20.79
N PRO A 226 10.08 -4.56 21.70
CA PRO A 226 9.46 -5.88 21.71
C PRO A 226 7.97 -5.87 22.08
N HIS A 227 7.47 -4.77 22.62
CA HIS A 227 6.06 -4.57 22.95
C HIS A 227 5.23 -4.07 21.77
N LEU A 228 5.86 -3.63 20.67
CA LEU A 228 5.15 -3.15 19.49
C LEU A 228 4.82 -4.31 18.55
N HIS A 229 3.54 -4.43 18.23
CA HIS A 229 3.08 -5.22 17.10
C HIS A 229 3.37 -4.47 15.79
N ILE A 230 4.25 -5.02 14.96
CA ILE A 230 4.70 -4.38 13.71
C ILE A 230 3.82 -4.84 12.56
N ILE A 231 3.32 -3.88 11.79
CA ILE A 231 2.43 -4.12 10.65
C ILE A 231 3.04 -3.55 9.36
N LEU A 232 2.96 -4.29 8.27
CA LEU A 232 3.23 -3.82 6.91
C LEU A 232 1.97 -3.96 6.06
N GLU A 233 1.75 -3.02 5.14
CA GLU A 233 0.58 -3.05 4.26
C GLU A 233 0.95 -2.91 2.77
N PRO A 234 1.81 -3.80 2.23
CA PRO A 234 2.14 -3.77 0.81
C PRO A 234 0.89 -4.00 -0.04
N GLY A 235 0.82 -3.29 -1.16
CA GLY A 235 -0.21 -3.50 -2.18
C GLY A 235 0.35 -4.27 -3.36
N SER A 236 1.12 -3.57 -4.20
CA SER A 236 1.68 -4.10 -5.45
C SER A 236 2.46 -5.40 -5.27
N ALA A 237 3.15 -5.61 -4.13
CA ALA A 237 3.91 -6.83 -3.91
C ALA A 237 3.04 -8.11 -3.96
N PHE A 238 1.79 -8.07 -3.53
CA PHE A 238 0.92 -9.24 -3.62
C PHE A 238 0.67 -9.67 -5.06
N ALA A 239 0.41 -8.70 -5.95
CA ALA A 239 0.04 -8.96 -7.35
C ALA A 239 1.18 -8.74 -8.36
N TRP A 240 2.39 -8.42 -7.91
CA TRP A 240 3.53 -8.09 -8.78
C TRP A 240 3.84 -9.21 -9.77
N GLN A 241 3.80 -8.88 -11.07
CA GLN A 241 4.05 -9.80 -12.18
C GLN A 241 3.22 -11.11 -12.11
N THR A 242 1.99 -11.04 -11.59
CA THR A 242 1.10 -12.22 -11.50
C THR A 242 0.29 -12.47 -12.77
N GLY A 243 0.33 -11.56 -13.75
CA GLY A 243 -0.11 -11.84 -15.11
C GLY A 243 -0.29 -10.60 -15.99
N PRO A 244 -0.59 -10.80 -17.28
CA PRO A 244 -0.69 -9.71 -18.26
C PRO A 244 -2.11 -9.21 -18.50
N LEU A 245 -2.22 -8.01 -19.06
CA LEU A 245 -3.36 -7.63 -19.91
C LEU A 245 -3.16 -8.26 -21.29
N VAL A 246 -4.06 -9.15 -21.69
CA VAL A 246 -4.04 -9.79 -23.02
C VAL A 246 -4.89 -8.98 -23.98
N SER A 247 -4.32 -8.60 -25.12
CA SER A 247 -4.95 -7.81 -26.18
C SER A 247 -4.65 -8.39 -27.56
N GLN A 248 -5.24 -7.79 -28.59
CA GLN A 248 -5.06 -8.19 -29.98
C GLN A 248 -4.79 -6.95 -30.84
N VAL A 249 -3.89 -7.08 -31.82
CA VAL A 249 -3.74 -6.12 -32.92
C VAL A 249 -4.99 -6.17 -33.80
N VAL A 250 -5.69 -5.05 -33.89
CA VAL A 250 -6.90 -4.87 -34.69
C VAL A 250 -6.58 -4.34 -36.07
N ASP A 251 -5.56 -3.47 -36.16
CA ASP A 251 -5.14 -2.86 -37.41
C ASP A 251 -3.64 -2.52 -37.35
N ILE A 252 -3.01 -2.37 -38.51
CA ILE A 252 -1.66 -1.86 -38.66
C ILE A 252 -1.70 -0.74 -39.69
N VAL A 253 -1.38 0.47 -39.26
CA VAL A 253 -1.29 1.64 -40.13
C VAL A 253 0.16 1.98 -40.39
N GLU A 254 0.45 2.55 -41.55
CA GLU A 254 1.78 3.03 -41.89
C GLU A 254 1.73 4.52 -42.25
N ASN A 255 2.60 5.31 -41.62
CA ASN A 255 2.78 6.71 -41.96
C ASN A 255 4.28 7.06 -41.94
N HIS A 256 4.77 7.68 -43.02
CA HIS A 256 6.19 7.99 -43.20
C HIS A 256 7.15 6.80 -42.98
N GLY A 257 6.73 5.58 -43.34
CA GLY A 257 7.53 4.35 -43.18
C GLY A 257 7.60 3.80 -41.76
N ILE A 258 6.80 4.34 -40.82
CA ILE A 258 6.63 3.84 -39.46
C ILE A 258 5.32 3.05 -39.40
N GLN A 259 5.42 1.77 -39.03
CA GLN A 259 4.26 0.91 -38.82
C GLN A 259 3.77 1.00 -37.38
N THR A 260 2.49 1.30 -37.19
CA THR A 260 1.86 1.40 -35.87
C THR A 260 0.77 0.35 -35.75
N ALA A 261 0.93 -0.56 -34.79
CA ALA A 261 -0.09 -1.53 -34.42
C ALA A 261 -1.15 -0.88 -33.52
N ILE A 262 -2.42 -0.97 -33.93
CA ILE A 262 -3.56 -0.51 -33.16
C ILE A 262 -4.14 -1.70 -32.40
N LEU A 263 -4.16 -1.62 -31.07
CA LEU A 263 -4.67 -2.70 -30.21
C LEU A 263 -6.13 -2.47 -29.81
N ASN A 264 -6.85 -3.54 -29.47
CA ASN A 264 -8.21 -3.45 -28.90
C ASN A 264 -8.23 -3.07 -27.40
N VAL A 265 -7.23 -2.32 -26.94
CA VAL A 265 -7.10 -1.79 -25.58
C VAL A 265 -6.70 -0.32 -25.64
N SER A 266 -6.79 0.37 -24.51
CA SER A 266 -6.50 1.80 -24.37
C SER A 266 -5.79 2.03 -23.05
N PHE A 267 -4.72 2.82 -23.06
CA PHE A 267 -4.04 3.23 -21.83
C PHE A 267 -5.00 3.92 -20.87
N THR A 268 -5.71 4.95 -21.31
CA THR A 268 -6.65 5.72 -20.48
C THR A 268 -7.69 4.84 -19.78
N CYS A 269 -8.18 3.79 -20.44
CA CYS A 269 -9.24 2.95 -19.88
C CYS A 269 -8.73 1.72 -19.13
N HIS A 270 -7.57 1.18 -19.50
CA HIS A 270 -7.12 -0.15 -19.03
C HIS A 270 -5.80 -0.12 -18.26
N MET A 271 -4.96 0.88 -18.49
CA MET A 271 -3.67 1.05 -17.84
C MET A 271 -3.40 2.55 -17.64
N PRO A 272 -4.27 3.27 -16.90
CA PRO A 272 -4.19 4.72 -16.77
C PRO A 272 -2.88 5.17 -16.13
N ASP A 273 -2.31 4.35 -15.24
CA ASP A 273 -1.03 4.61 -14.58
C ASP A 273 0.11 4.79 -15.57
N CYS A 274 0.08 4.14 -16.74
CA CYS A 274 1.09 4.36 -17.80
C CYS A 274 1.10 5.82 -18.31
N LEU A 275 0.04 6.60 -18.05
CA LEU A 275 -0.06 8.01 -18.39
C LEU A 275 0.12 8.91 -17.16
N GLU A 276 -0.47 8.55 -16.00
CA GLU A 276 -0.37 9.35 -14.76
C GLU A 276 1.02 9.29 -14.15
N MET A 277 1.65 8.12 -14.23
CA MET A 277 3.05 7.87 -13.90
C MET A 277 3.73 7.37 -15.16
N PRO A 278 4.20 8.25 -16.05
CA PRO A 278 4.56 7.85 -17.40
C PRO A 278 5.63 6.75 -17.38
N TYR A 279 5.19 5.53 -17.69
CA TYR A 279 6.05 4.37 -17.88
C TYR A 279 5.56 3.57 -19.08
N GLN A 280 6.50 2.93 -19.77
CA GLN A 280 6.19 2.05 -20.87
C GLN A 280 6.01 0.63 -20.32
N PRO A 281 4.83 0.00 -20.45
CA PRO A 281 4.67 -1.38 -20.02
C PRO A 281 5.50 -2.30 -20.92
N GLU A 282 6.03 -3.36 -20.32
CA GLU A 282 6.72 -4.40 -21.08
C GLU A 282 5.72 -5.15 -21.98
N VAL A 283 5.99 -5.17 -23.29
CA VAL A 283 5.22 -5.95 -24.25
C VAL A 283 5.96 -7.26 -24.49
N ARG A 284 5.31 -8.38 -24.16
CA ARG A 284 5.94 -9.71 -24.25
C ARG A 284 6.42 -10.00 -25.67
N GLY A 285 7.72 -10.27 -25.80
CA GLY A 285 8.34 -10.59 -27.09
C GLY A 285 8.64 -9.37 -27.96
N ALA A 286 8.43 -8.16 -27.45
CA ALA A 286 8.88 -6.93 -28.09
C ALA A 286 10.19 -6.44 -27.46
N GLU A 287 10.91 -5.62 -28.20
CA GLU A 287 12.04 -4.85 -27.73
C GLU A 287 11.62 -3.37 -27.61
N SER A 288 11.96 -2.73 -26.50
CA SER A 288 11.75 -1.29 -26.34
C SER A 288 12.94 -0.53 -26.92
N LEU A 289 12.67 0.27 -27.95
CA LEU A 289 13.66 1.15 -28.56
C LEU A 289 13.55 2.57 -27.97
N PRO A 290 14.66 3.32 -27.88
CA PRO A 290 14.61 4.75 -27.62
C PRO A 290 13.71 5.45 -28.64
N PHE A 291 12.99 6.50 -28.22
CA PHE A 291 12.02 7.19 -29.07
C PHE A 291 12.59 7.63 -30.42
N GLU A 292 13.84 8.11 -30.42
CA GLU A 292 14.56 8.54 -31.63
C GLU A 292 14.77 7.40 -32.64
N ALA A 293 15.02 6.19 -32.15
CA ALA A 293 15.18 4.98 -32.96
C ALA A 293 13.83 4.43 -33.41
N ALA A 294 12.84 4.41 -32.51
CA ALA A 294 11.46 3.96 -32.80
C ALA A 294 10.73 4.86 -33.81
N SER A 295 11.19 6.11 -33.98
CA SER A 295 10.61 7.08 -34.91
C SER A 295 11.29 7.10 -36.28
N GLN A 296 12.18 6.14 -36.57
CA GLN A 296 12.81 6.01 -37.89
C GLN A 296 12.02 5.06 -38.80
N PRO A 297 12.00 5.28 -40.12
CA PRO A 297 11.42 4.34 -41.08
C PRO A 297 12.08 2.96 -40.98
N GLY A 298 11.27 1.91 -40.82
CA GLY A 298 11.75 0.52 -40.74
C GLY A 298 12.25 0.05 -39.37
N ALA A 299 12.02 0.84 -38.31
CA ALA A 299 12.15 0.40 -36.91
C ALA A 299 11.03 -0.57 -36.49
#